data_AF-B3QXC5-F1
#
_entry.id   AF-B3QXC5-F1
#
_cell.length_a   1.000
_cell.length_b   1.000
_cell.length_c   1.000
_cell.angle_alpha   90.00
_cell.angle_beta   90.00
_cell.angle_gamma   90.00
#
_symmetry.space_group_name_H-M   'P 1'
#
loop_
_entity.id
_entity.type
_entity.pdbx_description
1 polymer ?
#
loop_
_entity_poly.entity_id
_entity_poly.type
_entity_poly.pdbx_seq_one_letter_code
_entity_poly.pdbx_strand_id
1 'polypeptide(L)'
;MPEHKKETLAISEKCMIQKCSCGAIHLHYQYVSLAIQKDTLFNIMQKCYTWQERLKDESFFAQQTPFKILIGVCMLTVSSDDFPRFNATVQEATSKLMCLEKVLNTSKIALN
;
A
#
# COMPACT_ATOMS: atom_id res chain seq x y z
N MET A 1 -0.60 21.81 8.96
CA MET A 1 -0.62 20.40 9.42
C MET A 1 0.57 19.70 8.77
N PRO A 2 1.35 18.88 9.49
CA PRO A 2 2.54 18.28 8.91
C PRO A 2 2.11 17.27 7.85
N GLU A 3 2.62 17.44 6.63
CA GLU A 3 2.41 16.48 5.55
C GLU A 3 2.85 15.10 6.03
N HIS A 4 1.93 14.13 5.99
CA HIS A 4 2.25 12.75 6.28
C HIS A 4 3.24 12.25 5.23
N LYS A 5 4.54 12.29 5.57
CA LYS A 5 5.63 11.81 4.71
C LYS A 5 5.35 10.35 4.32
N LYS A 6 5.05 10.13 3.05
CA LYS A 6 5.00 8.81 2.42
C LYS A 6 6.34 8.58 1.74
N GLU A 7 6.91 7.40 1.95
CA GLU A 7 8.15 6.99 1.31
C GLU A 7 7.82 5.90 0.29
N THR A 8 8.05 6.17 -0.99
CA THR A 8 7.88 5.17 -2.04
C THR A 8 9.04 4.18 -1.99
N LEU A 9 8.72 2.90 -1.82
CA LEU A 9 9.70 1.83 -1.75
C LEU A 9 10.03 1.30 -3.15
N ALA A 10 8.99 1.05 -3.96
CA ALA A 10 9.13 0.67 -5.36
C ALA A 10 7.90 1.11 -6.16
N ILE A 11 8.09 1.34 -7.46
CA ILE A 11 7.02 1.77 -8.37
C ILE A 11 7.24 1.22 -9.79
N SER A 12 6.16 0.80 -10.41
CA SER A 12 6.04 0.52 -11.84
C SER A 12 4.69 1.05 -12.35
N GLU A 13 4.46 0.99 -13.67
CA GLU A 13 3.25 1.55 -14.31
C GLU A 13 1.92 1.12 -13.66
N LYS A 14 1.84 -0.11 -13.12
CA LYS A 14 0.61 -0.68 -12.56
C LYS A 14 0.69 -1.04 -11.08
N CYS A 15 1.86 -0.86 -10.44
CA CYS A 15 2.13 -1.31 -9.08
C CYS A 15 2.93 -0.26 -8.31
N MET A 16 2.47 0.12 -7.13
CA MET A 16 3.20 1.04 -6.25
C MET A 16 3.16 0.53 -4.81
N ILE A 17 4.34 0.45 -4.18
CA ILE A 17 4.49 0.03 -2.79
C ILE A 17 5.08 1.19 -1.99
N GLN A 18 4.37 1.62 -0.94
CA GLN A 18 4.78 2.79 -0.13
C GLN A 18 4.72 2.48 1.36
N LYS A 19 5.67 3.04 2.10
CA LYS A 19 5.61 3.13 3.55
C LYS A 19 4.75 4.33 3.95
N CYS A 20 3.75 4.08 4.78
CA CYS A 20 2.82 5.10 5.24
C CYS A 20 3.12 5.51 6.69
N SER A 21 2.85 6.77 7.03
CA SER A 21 2.97 7.27 8.40
C SER A 21 2.00 6.61 9.40
N CYS A 22 1.02 5.82 8.93
CA CYS A 22 0.17 4.99 9.80
C CYS A 22 0.86 3.71 10.30
N GLY A 23 2.11 3.45 9.90
CA GLY A 23 2.86 2.26 10.28
C GLY A 23 2.67 1.06 9.34
N ALA A 24 1.74 1.13 8.39
CA ALA A 24 1.51 0.07 7.39
C ALA A 24 2.28 0.31 6.08
N ILE A 25 2.50 -0.78 5.32
CA ILE A 25 2.95 -0.74 3.93
C ILE A 25 1.72 -0.85 3.03
N HIS A 26 1.56 0.08 2.11
CA HIS A 26 0.42 0.11 1.18
C HIS A 26 0.87 -0.42 -0.18
N LEU A 27 0.10 -1.37 -0.72
CA LEU A 27 0.21 -1.86 -2.09
C LEU A 27 -0.94 -1.28 -2.92
N HIS A 28 -0.60 -0.57 -3.97
CA HIS A 28 -1.54 -0.10 -4.99
C HIS A 28 -1.29 -0.92 -6.26
N TYR A 29 -2.29 -1.66 -6.72
CA TYR A 29 -2.21 -2.42 -7.96
C TYR A 29 -3.46 -2.20 -8.80
N GLN A 30 -3.30 -2.10 -10.12
CA GLN A 30 -4.41 -1.72 -11.01
C GLN A 30 -5.56 -2.74 -11.04
N TYR A 31 -5.30 -4.01 -10.71
CA TYR A 31 -6.29 -5.10 -10.80
C TYR A 31 -6.46 -5.84 -9.47
N VAL A 32 -6.70 -5.13 -8.37
CA VAL A 32 -7.04 -5.79 -7.10
C VAL A 32 -8.52 -6.21 -7.14
N SER A 33 -8.79 -7.51 -7.18
CA SER A 33 -10.11 -8.08 -6.90
C SER A 33 -10.15 -8.54 -5.45
N LEU A 34 -11.12 -8.07 -4.66
CA LEU A 34 -11.24 -8.42 -3.24
C LEU A 34 -12.49 -9.26 -3.01
N ALA A 35 -12.30 -10.52 -2.61
CA ALA A 35 -13.36 -11.29 -1.97
C ALA A 35 -13.45 -10.87 -0.50
N ILE A 36 -14.61 -10.36 -0.09
CA ILE A 36 -14.86 -9.92 1.29
C ILE A 36 -16.06 -10.65 1.88
N GLN A 37 -16.00 -10.92 3.17
CA GLN A 37 -17.15 -11.45 3.90
C GLN A 37 -18.25 -10.38 4.02
N LYS A 38 -19.51 -10.82 4.15
CA LYS A 38 -20.68 -9.95 4.30
C LYS A 38 -20.50 -8.92 5.43
N ASP A 39 -19.95 -9.33 6.56
CA ASP A 39 -19.71 -8.44 7.71
C ASP A 39 -18.67 -7.37 7.40
N THR A 40 -17.67 -7.70 6.57
CA THR A 40 -16.69 -6.72 6.09
C THR A 40 -17.33 -5.71 5.17
N LEU A 41 -18.27 -6.13 4.30
CA LEU A 41 -19.05 -5.22 3.47
C LEU A 41 -19.90 -4.24 4.31
N PHE A 42 -20.53 -4.72 5.38
CA PHE A 42 -21.28 -3.84 6.29
C PHE A 42 -20.38 -2.85 7.02
N ASN A 43 -19.20 -3.29 7.47
CA ASN A 43 -18.22 -2.40 8.10
C ASN A 43 -17.71 -1.31 7.13
N ILE A 44 -17.51 -1.67 5.86
CA ILE A 44 -17.19 -0.72 4.78
C ILE A 44 -18.31 0.31 4.64
N MET A 45 -19.55 -0.17 4.52
CA MET A 45 -20.73 0.69 4.38
C MET A 45 -20.86 1.67 5.56
N GLN A 46 -20.69 1.21 6.80
CA GLN A 46 -20.74 2.06 7.98
C GLN A 46 -19.64 3.16 7.94
N LYS A 47 -18.42 2.81 7.54
CA LYS A 47 -17.32 3.78 7.37
C LYS A 47 -17.64 4.82 6.30
N CYS A 48 -18.27 4.43 5.19
CA CYS A 48 -18.72 5.36 4.16
C CYS A 48 -19.75 6.36 4.71
N TYR A 49 -20.74 5.90 5.46
CA TYR A 49 -21.73 6.80 6.07
C TYR A 49 -21.09 7.78 7.05
N THR A 50 -20.22 7.28 7.94
CA THR A 50 -19.48 8.15 8.88
C THR A 50 -18.64 9.18 8.14
N TRP A 51 -17.98 8.81 7.04
CA TRP A 51 -17.23 9.75 6.22
C TRP A 51 -18.13 10.81 5.58
N GLN A 52 -19.28 10.40 5.06
CA GLN A 52 -20.26 11.29 4.46
C GLN A 52 -20.83 12.31 5.46
N GLU A 53 -21.07 11.91 6.71
CA GLU A 53 -21.47 12.85 7.76
C GLU A 53 -20.36 13.87 8.06
N ARG A 54 -19.10 13.43 8.17
CA ARG A 54 -17.96 14.35 8.37
C ARG A 54 -17.82 15.39 7.26
N LEU A 55 -18.11 15.01 6.01
CA LEU A 55 -18.08 15.93 4.87
C LEU A 55 -19.14 17.03 4.95
N LYS A 56 -20.23 16.82 5.70
CA LYS A 56 -21.27 17.83 5.92
C LYS A 56 -20.86 18.83 7.01
N ASP A 57 -20.09 18.38 7.98
CA ASP A 57 -19.73 19.14 9.18
C ASP A 57 -18.42 19.94 9.04
N GLU A 58 -17.50 19.55 8.13
CA GLU A 58 -16.16 20.15 8.03
C GLU A 58 -15.89 20.89 6.71
N SER A 59 -15.26 22.07 6.84
CA SER A 59 -14.82 22.97 5.76
C SER A 59 -13.90 22.34 4.70
N PHE A 60 -13.67 23.07 3.59
CA PHE A 60 -12.82 22.80 2.40
C PHE A 60 -11.65 21.79 2.54
N PHE A 61 -10.99 21.69 3.69
CA PHE A 61 -9.94 20.70 3.97
C PHE A 61 -10.43 19.24 4.03
N ALA A 62 -11.67 18.97 4.44
CA ALA A 62 -12.25 17.63 4.41
C ALA A 62 -12.41 17.09 2.98
N GLN A 63 -12.62 17.99 2.01
CA GLN A 63 -12.76 17.65 0.59
C GLN A 63 -11.44 17.17 -0.04
N GLN A 64 -10.29 17.54 0.52
CA GLN A 64 -8.98 17.15 -0.01
C GLN A 64 -8.40 15.87 0.60
N THR A 65 -9.00 15.37 1.69
CA THR A 65 -8.49 14.17 2.36
C THR A 65 -9.10 12.92 1.71
N PRO A 66 -8.30 11.99 1.15
CA PRO A 66 -8.85 10.80 0.52
C PRO A 66 -9.44 9.84 1.56
N PHE A 67 -10.63 9.32 1.25
CA PHE A 67 -11.23 8.21 2.00
C PHE A 67 -10.37 6.96 1.88
N LYS A 68 -9.97 6.38 3.01
CA LYS A 68 -9.12 5.18 3.06
C LYS A 68 -9.82 4.10 3.86
N ILE A 69 -9.92 2.90 3.27
CA ILE A 69 -10.38 1.70 3.96
C ILE A 69 -9.26 0.67 3.90
N LEU A 70 -8.93 0.09 5.06
CA LEU A 70 -8.13 -1.12 5.15
C LEU A 70 -9.09 -2.32 5.24
N ILE A 71 -8.99 -3.22 4.27
CA ILE A 71 -9.73 -4.49 4.24
C ILE A 71 -8.69 -5.58 4.53
N GLY A 72 -8.96 -6.45 5.50
CA GLY A 72 -8.06 -7.57 5.86
C GLY A 72 -7.83 -8.56 4.70
N VAL A 73 -6.95 -9.55 4.93
CA VAL A 73 -6.38 -10.52 3.95
C VAL A 73 -7.00 -10.43 2.55
N CYS A 74 -6.31 -9.70 1.67
CA CYS A 74 -6.70 -9.59 0.27
C CYS A 74 -6.12 -10.76 -0.54
N MET A 75 -6.92 -11.32 -1.44
CA MET A 75 -6.42 -12.23 -2.48
C MET A 75 -6.10 -11.41 -3.73
N LEU A 76 -4.83 -11.26 -4.07
CA LEU A 76 -4.42 -10.55 -5.28
C LEU A 76 -4.24 -11.53 -6.43
N THR A 77 -4.97 -11.34 -7.53
CA THR A 77 -4.73 -12.08 -8.77
C THR A 77 -3.84 -11.25 -9.68
N VAL A 78 -2.70 -11.82 -10.07
CA VAL A 78 -1.74 -11.21 -11.01
C VAL A 78 -1.74 -12.07 -12.27
N SER A 79 -1.92 -11.46 -13.44
CA SER A 79 -1.85 -12.19 -14.71
C SER A 79 -0.45 -12.76 -14.91
N SER A 80 -0.34 -13.88 -15.64
CA SER A 80 0.96 -14.48 -15.94
C SER A 80 1.89 -13.51 -16.68
N ASP A 81 1.32 -12.68 -17.56
CA ASP A 81 2.08 -11.67 -18.32
C ASP A 81 2.61 -10.53 -17.43
N ASP A 82 1.85 -10.11 -16.42
CA ASP A 82 2.26 -9.05 -15.49
C ASP A 82 3.11 -9.58 -14.30
N PHE A 83 3.16 -10.90 -14.08
CA PHE A 83 3.84 -11.51 -12.93
C PHE A 83 5.33 -11.16 -12.82
N PRO A 84 6.16 -11.25 -13.89
CA PRO A 84 7.59 -10.94 -13.77
C PRO A 84 7.83 -9.51 -13.28
N ARG A 85 7.04 -8.55 -13.78
CA ARG A 85 7.11 -7.15 -13.38
C ARG A 85 6.65 -6.95 -11.94
N PHE A 86 5.51 -7.54 -11.57
CA PHE A 86 5.00 -7.50 -10.21
C PHE A 86 6.03 -8.06 -9.20
N ASN A 87 6.59 -9.23 -9.49
CA ASN A 87 7.59 -9.87 -8.66
C ASN A 87 8.86 -9.00 -8.51
N ALA A 88 9.37 -8.42 -9.59
CA ALA A 88 10.52 -7.53 -9.54
C ALA A 88 10.26 -6.31 -8.62
N THR A 89 9.09 -5.67 -8.75
CA THR A 89 8.71 -4.53 -7.89
C THR A 89 8.61 -4.94 -6.41
N VAL A 90 8.06 -6.12 -6.11
CA VAL A 90 7.98 -6.63 -4.73
C VAL A 90 9.38 -6.94 -4.16
N GLN A 91 10.26 -7.55 -4.95
CA GLN A 91 11.63 -7.85 -4.53
C GLN A 91 12.44 -6.58 -4.27
N GLU A 92 12.29 -5.56 -5.12
CA GLU A 92 12.94 -4.25 -4.94
C GLU A 92 12.48 -3.58 -3.63
N ALA A 93 11.17 -3.51 -3.40
CA ALA A 93 10.61 -2.91 -2.19
C ALA A 93 11.08 -3.65 -0.93
N THR A 94 11.08 -4.99 -0.98
CA THR A 94 11.54 -5.84 0.13
C THR A 94 13.03 -5.65 0.42
N SER A 95 13.85 -5.58 -0.63
CA SER A 95 15.30 -5.39 -0.51
C SER A 95 15.65 -4.05 0.15
N LYS A 96 14.97 -2.98 -0.24
CA LYS A 96 15.10 -1.66 0.39
C LYS A 96 14.66 -1.67 1.85
N LEU A 97 13.52 -2.27 2.16
CA LEU A 97 12.98 -2.36 3.53
C LEU A 97 13.91 -3.15 4.47
N MET A 98 14.43 -4.28 4.00
CA MET A 98 15.30 -5.14 4.79
C MET A 98 16.77 -4.69 4.77
N CYS A 99 17.10 -3.59 4.07
CA CYS A 99 18.48 -3.18 3.84
C CYS A 99 19.36 -4.32 3.29
N LEU A 100 18.80 -5.23 2.49
CA LEU A 100 19.50 -6.44 2.02
C LEU A 100 20.75 -6.09 1.20
N GLU A 101 20.76 -4.94 0.51
CA GLU A 101 21.94 -4.42 -0.18
C GLU A 101 23.13 -4.16 0.76
N LYS A 102 22.86 -3.79 2.03
CA LYS A 102 23.91 -3.58 3.04
C LYS A 102 24.48 -4.90 3.53
N VAL A 103 23.67 -5.95 3.62
CA VAL A 103 24.08 -7.29 4.09
C VAL A 103 24.89 -8.03 3.01
N LEU A 104 24.47 -7.93 1.75
CA LEU A 104 25.17 -8.57 0.62
C LEU A 104 26.54 -7.94 0.33
N ASN A 105 26.74 -6.66 0.64
CA ASN A 105 28.03 -5.98 0.47
C ASN A 105 29.01 -6.27 1.62
N THR A 106 28.55 -6.50 2.86
CA THR A 106 29.45 -6.92 3.96
C THR A 106 30.03 -8.31 3.75
N SER A 107 29.30 -9.23 3.11
CA SER A 107 29.80 -10.58 2.78
C SER A 107 30.94 -10.57 1.74
N LYS A 108 31.05 -9.53 0.91
CA LYS A 108 32.17 -9.36 -0.03
C LYS A 108 33.41 -8.74 0.61
N ILE A 109 33.26 -8.00 1.70
CA ILE A 109 34.37 -7.39 2.44
C ILE A 109 35.03 -8.41 3.38
N ALA A 110 34.28 -9.42 3.85
CA ALA A 110 34.81 -10.48 4.72
C ALA A 110 35.56 -11.62 3.97
N LEU A 111 35.73 -11.51 2.65
CA LEU A 111 36.40 -12.52 1.80
C LEU A 111 37.64 -11.97 1.06
N ASN A 112 38.13 -10.78 1.44
CA ASN A 112 39.40 -10.24 0.97
C ASN A 112 40.37 -10.02 2.13
#